data_AF-A0A645HGH8-F1
#
_entry.id   AF-A0A645HGH8-F1
#
_cell.length_a   1.000
_cell.length_b   1.000
_cell.length_c   1.000
_cell.angle_alpha   90.00
_cell.angle_beta   90.00
_cell.angle_gamma   90.00
#
_symmetry.space_group_name_H-M   'P 1'
#
loop_
_entity.id
_entity.type
_entity.pdbx_description
1 polymer ?
#
loop_
_entity_poly.entity_id
_entity_poly.type
_entity_poly.pdbx_seq_one_letter_code
_entity_poly.pdbx_strand_id
1 'polypeptide(L)'
;MIHRDLPRIGNVGVVLAAEGEPRLFHPGDSLAEVPPDIDLLAVPAFGPWAALKETIDWVRAVGAPTSFFIHDGLLNDRGRRVIRDRIVEMTDTDLRPWTQHVLRY
;
A
#
# COMPACT_ATOMS: atom_id res chain seq x y z
N MET A 1 -3.28 -11.28 10.60
CA MET A 1 -2.83 -12.57 11.18
C MET A 1 -2.66 -13.53 10.02
N ILE A 2 -1.49 -14.15 9.85
CA ILE A 2 -1.24 -15.08 8.73
C ILE A 2 -1.97 -16.41 8.96
N HIS A 3 -1.76 -17.03 10.12
CA HIS A 3 -2.42 -18.26 10.54
C HIS A 3 -2.44 -18.33 12.06
N ARG A 4 -3.47 -18.95 12.64
CA ARG A 4 -3.62 -19.06 14.11
C ARG A 4 -2.50 -19.86 14.78
N ASP A 5 -1.86 -20.76 14.04
CA ASP A 5 -0.79 -21.63 14.55
C ASP A 5 0.60 -20.98 14.46
N LEU A 6 0.71 -19.78 13.87
CA LEU A 6 1.96 -19.04 13.78
C LEU A 6 2.00 -17.94 14.85
N PRO A 7 3.15 -17.70 15.52
CA PRO A 7 3.27 -16.58 16.42
C PRO A 7 3.08 -15.26 15.65
N ARG A 8 2.54 -14.25 16.33
CA ARG A 8 2.41 -12.92 15.73
C ARG A 8 3.80 -12.32 15.56
N ILE A 9 4.16 -12.02 14.32
CA ILE A 9 5.41 -11.36 13.96
C ILE A 9 5.22 -9.84 14.12
N GLY A 10 6.22 -9.17 14.70
CA GLY A 10 6.23 -7.72 14.79
C GLY A 10 6.33 -7.08 13.40
N ASN A 11 5.63 -5.97 13.20
CA ASN A 11 5.69 -5.20 11.97
C ASN A 11 6.10 -3.75 12.28
N VAL A 12 6.85 -3.13 11.37
CA VAL A 12 7.22 -1.72 11.45
C VAL A 12 6.73 -1.03 10.17
N GLY A 13 5.88 -0.02 10.36
CA GLY A 13 5.58 0.96 9.33
C GLY A 13 6.41 2.23 9.56
N VAL A 14 6.69 2.96 8.48
CA VAL A 14 7.46 4.21 8.52
C VAL A 14 6.71 5.28 7.75
N VAL A 15 6.62 6.46 8.35
CA VAL A 15 6.25 7.70 7.65
C VAL A 15 7.55 8.47 7.38
N LEU A 16 7.85 8.72 6.12
CA LEU A 16 8.96 9.56 5.69
C LEU A 16 8.41 10.96 5.41
N ALA A 17 9.01 11.96 6.03
CA ALA A 17 8.61 13.36 5.90
C ALA A 17 9.84 14.25 5.96
N ALA A 18 9.82 15.31 5.15
CA ALA A 18 10.78 16.41 5.20
C ALA A 18 10.03 17.73 4.97
N GLU A 19 10.62 18.84 5.40
CA GLU A 19 10.00 20.15 5.23
C GLU A 19 9.83 20.47 3.74
N GLY A 20 8.61 20.81 3.32
CA GLY A 20 8.27 21.13 1.93
C GLY A 20 8.12 19.92 0.99
N GLU A 21 8.30 18.70 1.48
CA GLU A 21 8.23 17.48 0.67
C GLU A 21 6.96 16.63 0.97
N PRO A 22 6.48 15.82 0.01
CA PRO A 22 5.37 14.91 0.25
C PRO A 22 5.65 13.88 1.35
N ARG A 23 4.63 13.60 2.17
CA ARG A 23 4.68 12.57 3.22
C ARG A 23 4.37 11.19 2.63
N LEU A 24 5.35 10.29 2.69
CA LEU A 24 5.21 8.91 2.25
C LEU A 24 4.94 7.99 3.44
N PHE A 25 3.86 7.22 3.37
CA PHE A 25 3.63 6.11 4.29
C PHE A 25 3.99 4.76 3.65
N HIS A 26 4.97 4.08 4.25
CA HIS A 26 5.31 2.68 3.96
C HIS A 26 4.89 1.79 5.13
N PRO A 27 3.83 0.98 5.02
CA PRO A 27 3.23 0.31 6.18
C PRO A 27 3.96 -0.98 6.60
N GLY A 28 4.91 -1.46 5.79
CA GLY A 28 5.49 -2.80 5.96
C GLY A 28 4.45 -3.87 5.62
N ASP A 29 4.31 -4.86 6.50
CA ASP A 29 3.41 -6.01 6.35
C ASP A 29 2.14 -5.86 7.21
N SER A 30 1.46 -4.71 7.10
CA SER A 30 0.26 -4.42 7.90
C SER A 30 -0.67 -3.40 7.25
N LEU A 31 -1.95 -3.44 7.64
CA LEU A 31 -2.99 -2.45 7.33
C LEU A 31 -3.60 -1.85 8.61
N ALA A 32 -2.92 -1.99 9.75
CA ALA A 32 -3.49 -1.64 11.05
C ALA A 32 -3.51 -0.13 11.32
N GLU A 33 -2.56 0.61 10.77
CA GLU A 33 -2.34 2.02 11.07
C GLU A 33 -2.83 2.92 9.95
N VAL A 34 -3.40 4.07 10.33
CA VAL A 34 -3.94 5.10 9.44
C VAL A 34 -3.37 6.46 9.88
N PRO A 35 -2.10 6.75 9.56
CA PRO A 35 -1.50 8.03 9.92
C PRO A 35 -2.17 9.17 9.14
N PRO A 36 -2.32 10.36 9.74
CA PRO A 36 -2.89 11.52 9.06
C PRO A 36 -1.89 12.15 8.08
N ASP A 37 -2.45 12.94 7.16
CA ASP A 37 -1.72 13.81 6.23
C ASP A 37 -0.69 13.03 5.39
N ILE A 38 -1.14 11.97 4.71
CA ILE A 38 -0.30 11.18 3.80
C ILE A 38 -0.56 11.61 2.37
N ASP A 39 0.49 12.05 1.68
CA ASP A 39 0.44 12.45 0.27
C ASP A 39 0.66 11.26 -0.66
N LEU A 40 1.52 10.33 -0.23
CA LEU A 40 1.94 9.17 -1.01
C LEU A 40 1.84 7.88 -0.19
N LEU A 41 1.12 6.89 -0.73
CA LEU A 41 0.90 5.60 -0.05
C LEU A 41 1.54 4.42 -0.78
N ALA A 42 2.39 3.68 -0.09
CA ALA A 42 2.91 2.40 -0.55
C ALA A 42 1.92 1.27 -0.18
N VAL A 43 1.13 0.82 -1.15
CA VAL A 43 0.05 -0.15 -0.95
C VAL A 43 0.59 -1.59 -1.10
N PRO A 44 0.56 -2.42 -0.04
CA PRO A 44 0.88 -3.83 -0.14
C PRO A 44 -0.16 -4.55 -1.01
N ALA A 45 0.23 -4.90 -2.23
CA ALA A 45 -0.67 -5.51 -3.20
C ALA A 45 -0.99 -6.98 -2.86
N PHE A 46 -0.07 -7.66 -2.19
CA PHE A 46 -0.22 -9.07 -1.84
C PHE A 46 0.50 -9.42 -0.55
N GLY A 47 -0.04 -10.39 0.17
CA GLY A 47 0.57 -10.97 1.36
C GLY A 47 -0.32 -12.10 1.90
N PRO A 48 0.23 -13.10 2.60
CA PRO A 48 -0.55 -14.21 3.15
C PRO A 48 -1.49 -13.78 4.29
N TRP A 49 -1.35 -12.55 4.77
CA TRP A 49 -2.18 -11.91 5.79
C TRP A 49 -3.20 -10.92 5.18
N ALA A 50 -3.13 -10.63 3.88
CA ALA A 50 -3.88 -9.55 3.25
C ALA A 50 -5.12 -10.09 2.53
N ALA A 51 -6.27 -9.45 2.74
CA ALA A 51 -7.43 -9.61 1.88
C ALA A 51 -7.70 -8.30 1.12
N LEU A 52 -8.02 -8.40 -0.19
CA LEU A 52 -8.23 -7.22 -1.04
C LEU A 52 -9.29 -6.26 -0.49
N LYS A 53 -10.37 -6.78 0.11
CA LYS A 53 -11.41 -5.96 0.75
C LYS A 53 -10.84 -5.06 1.86
N GLU A 54 -9.91 -5.60 2.67
CA GLU A 54 -9.29 -4.91 3.79
C GLU A 54 -8.29 -3.87 3.26
N THR A 55 -7.57 -4.20 2.18
CA THR A 55 -6.70 -3.23 1.49
C THR A 55 -7.49 -2.05 0.95
N ILE A 56 -8.66 -2.28 0.34
CA ILE A 56 -9.52 -1.20 -0.19
C ILE A 56 -10.01 -0.29 0.94
N ASP A 57 -10.55 -0.87 2.02
CA ASP A 57 -11.02 -0.10 3.17
C ASP A 57 -9.89 0.69 3.83
N TRP A 58 -8.70 0.10 3.91
CA TRP A 58 -7.51 0.77 4.45
C TRP A 58 -7.02 1.91 3.55
N VAL A 59 -6.96 1.72 2.22
CA VAL A 59 -6.58 2.79 1.28
C VAL A 59 -7.55 3.98 1.39
N ARG A 60 -8.87 3.72 1.51
CA ARG A 60 -9.86 4.78 1.77
C ARG A 60 -9.61 5.50 3.09
N ALA A 61 -9.32 4.74 4.15
CA ALA A 61 -9.10 5.30 5.47
C ALA A 61 -7.86 6.20 5.51
N VAL A 62 -6.77 5.79 4.85
CA VAL A 62 -5.55 6.61 4.72
C VAL A 62 -5.82 7.84 3.87
N GLY A 63 -6.63 7.72 2.82
CA GLY A 63 -7.08 8.86 2.02
C GLY A 63 -5.98 9.54 1.20
N ALA A 64 -4.86 8.85 0.96
CA ALA A 64 -3.74 9.42 0.21
C ALA A 64 -4.11 9.66 -1.27
N PRO A 65 -3.87 10.86 -1.81
CA PRO A 65 -4.26 11.21 -3.18
C PRO A 65 -3.45 10.43 -4.22
N THR A 66 -2.22 10.02 -3.92
CA THR A 66 -1.40 9.19 -4.80
C THR A 66 -0.95 7.92 -4.08
N SER A 67 -0.91 6.81 -4.81
CA SER A 67 -0.40 5.55 -4.29
C SER A 67 0.38 4.76 -5.33
N PHE A 68 1.14 3.77 -4.87
CA PHE A 68 1.82 2.80 -5.72
C PHE A 68 1.89 1.45 -5.01
N PHE A 69 2.08 0.37 -5.78
CA PHE A 69 2.21 -0.96 -5.18
C PHE A 69 3.60 -1.24 -4.61
N ILE A 70 3.60 -1.89 -3.45
CA ILE A 70 4.68 -2.71 -2.91
C ILE A 70 4.18 -4.16 -2.76
N HIS A 71 5.07 -5.10 -2.46
CA HIS A 71 4.74 -6.53 -2.29
C HIS A 71 4.02 -7.18 -3.48
N ASP A 72 4.27 -6.69 -4.69
CA ASP A 72 3.63 -7.18 -5.92
C ASP A 72 4.48 -8.21 -6.69
N GLY A 73 5.69 -8.52 -6.21
CA GLY A 73 6.65 -9.39 -6.91
C GLY A 73 6.20 -10.85 -7.11
N LEU A 74 5.21 -11.33 -6.35
CA LEU A 74 4.61 -12.66 -6.52
C LEU A 74 3.42 -12.66 -7.49
N LEU A 75 2.96 -11.49 -7.93
CA LEU A 75 1.82 -11.36 -8.82
C LEU A 75 2.29 -11.37 -10.28
N ASN A 76 1.64 -12.19 -11.10
CA ASN A 76 1.67 -11.97 -12.54
C ASN A 76 0.78 -10.78 -12.93
N ASP A 77 0.86 -10.37 -14.19
CA ASP A 77 0.12 -9.20 -14.67
C ASP A 77 -1.40 -9.30 -14.48
N ARG A 78 -1.97 -10.50 -14.56
CA ARG A 78 -3.41 -10.72 -14.37
C ARG A 78 -3.80 -10.47 -12.92
N GLY A 79 -3.08 -11.06 -11.97
CA GLY A 79 -3.31 -10.86 -10.54
C GLY A 79 -3.13 -9.39 -10.14
N ARG A 80 -2.07 -8.76 -10.65
CA ARG A 80 -1.81 -7.33 -10.43
C ARG A 80 -2.94 -6.44 -10.95
N ARG A 81 -3.49 -6.73 -12.14
CA ARG A 81 -4.63 -5.99 -12.69
C ARG A 81 -5.88 -6.13 -11.83
N VAL A 82 -6.24 -7.34 -11.42
CA VAL A 82 -7.43 -7.56 -10.56
C VAL A 82 -7.36 -6.70 -9.29
N ILE A 83 -6.20 -6.65 -8.63
CA ILE A 83 -6.02 -5.86 -7.41
C ILE A 83 -6.10 -4.36 -7.71
N ARG A 84 -5.37 -3.90 -8.75
CA ARG A 84 -5.38 -2.49 -9.20
C ARG A 84 -6.79 -2.01 -9.51
N ASP A 85 -7.51 -2.74 -10.35
CA ASP A 85 -8.80 -2.31 -10.87
C ASP A 85 -9.82 -2.15 -9.73
N ARG A 86 -9.81 -3.04 -8.73
CA ARG A 86 -10.70 -2.93 -7.57
C ARG A 86 -10.34 -1.75 -6.68
N ILE A 87 -9.05 -1.47 -6.46
CA ILE A 87 -8.61 -0.31 -5.67
C ILE A 87 -8.99 1.00 -6.39
N VAL A 88 -8.72 1.10 -7.69
CA VAL A 88 -9.02 2.32 -8.46
C VAL A 88 -10.53 2.54 -8.60
N GLU A 89 -11.33 1.49 -8.80
CA GLU A 89 -12.79 1.64 -8.90
C GLU A 89 -13.43 2.07 -7.57
N MET A 90 -12.82 1.70 -6.45
CA MET A 90 -13.45 1.84 -5.13
C MET A 90 -12.82 2.95 -4.28
N THR A 91 -11.73 3.59 -4.71
CA THR A 91 -11.03 4.60 -3.90
C THR A 91 -10.64 5.80 -4.78
N ASP A 92 -10.42 6.95 -4.17
CA ASP A 92 -10.07 8.18 -4.89
C ASP A 92 -8.56 8.34 -5.15
N THR A 93 -7.75 7.33 -4.82
CA THR A 93 -6.29 7.40 -4.99
C THR A 93 -5.90 7.24 -6.46
N ASP A 94 -4.94 8.05 -6.91
CA ASP A 94 -4.25 7.84 -8.18
C ASP A 94 -3.15 6.76 -8.01
N LEU A 95 -3.48 5.52 -8.39
CA LEU A 95 -2.59 4.37 -8.26
C LEU A 95 -1.60 4.27 -9.44
N ARG A 96 -0.40 4.82 -9.23
CA ARG A 96 0.65 4.94 -10.25
C ARG A 96 1.62 3.75 -10.28
N PRO A 97 2.21 3.42 -11.44
CA PRO A 97 3.35 2.52 -11.50
C PRO A 97 4.59 3.12 -10.82
N TRP A 98 5.33 2.31 -10.05
CA TRP A 98 6.59 2.72 -9.42
C TRP A 98 7.70 3.09 -10.44
N THR A 99 7.66 2.51 -11.64
CA THR A 99 8.71 2.62 -12.67
C THR A 99 8.92 4.02 -13.26
N GLN A 100 8.15 5.03 -12.84
CA GLN A 100 8.31 6.41 -13.32
C GLN A 100 9.24 7.29 -12.47
N HIS A 101 9.81 6.78 -11.36
CA HIS A 101 10.59 7.62 -10.42
C HIS A 101 12.01 7.14 -10.08
N VAL A 102 12.52 6.03 -10.65
CA VAL A 102 13.82 5.44 -10.20
C VAL A 102 15.03 5.74 -11.09
N LEU A 103 14.91 6.46 -12.22
CA LEU A 103 16.06 6.72 -13.11
C LEU A 103 16.09 8.14 -13.70
N ARG A 104 15.91 9.17 -12.88
CA ARG A 104 16.24 10.55 -13.26
C ARG A 104 17.05 11.24 -12.18
N TYR A 105 18.25 10.72 -11.95
CA TYR A 105 19.41 11.47 -11.48
C TYR A 105 20.52 11.31 -12.51
#